data_AF-A0A7T5CIV2-F1
#
_entry.id   AF-A0A7T5CIV2-F1
#
_cell.length_a   1.000
_cell.length_b   1.000
_cell.length_c   1.000
_cell.angle_alpha   90.00
_cell.angle_beta   90.00
_cell.angle_gamma   90.00
#
_symmetry.space_group_name_H-M   'P 1'
#
loop_
_entity.id
_entity.type
_entity.pdbx_description
1 polymer ?
#
loop_
_entity_poly.entity_id
_entity_poly.type
_entity_poly.pdbx_seq_one_letter_code
_entity_poly.pdbx_strand_id
1 'polypeptide(L)'
;MARWKDRAYKLRRWFLVTSIVLCIAAIITMLLPILTSFDNPPIVILEPIFSIVYLTDMLIAKQSGSILFHFEYIGYLSYFLLIWSLFFFSMWHYLRPRKDWVKKMTSNPKPMKRAILIASFFSAMLSIGIIFLLIELTNLLESEIDLTQLIYYSIFFGSFIFFWGIWAFVFYKYHTKGDQYSQLSKMTRGLFAGSATEAVVSISVFANNPHNQECYCYRGSYLSLIISMTVILWCFGPGLVFLYMREKRRQALLLPPQYCPNCEYSLFNIASDTCPECGEKINKKGPFHNGPL
;
A
#
# COMPACT_ATOMS: atom_id res chain seq x y z
N MET A 1 -8.16 27.83 -0.08
CA MET A 1 -8.56 26.40 -0.26
C MET A 1 -8.33 25.86 -1.69
N ALA A 2 -8.38 26.68 -2.75
CA ALA A 2 -8.20 26.26 -4.14
C ALA A 2 -6.83 25.59 -4.46
N ARG A 3 -5.72 26.20 -4.02
CA ARG A 3 -4.35 25.70 -4.30
C ARG A 3 -4.08 24.25 -3.86
N TRP A 4 -4.75 23.77 -2.81
CA TRP A 4 -4.57 22.39 -2.33
C TRP A 4 -5.27 21.37 -3.23
N LYS A 5 -6.44 21.72 -3.78
CA LYS A 5 -7.16 20.87 -4.74
C LYS A 5 -6.29 20.65 -5.97
N ASP A 6 -5.72 21.73 -6.52
CA ASP A 6 -4.90 21.66 -7.72
C ASP A 6 -3.66 20.78 -7.53
N ARG A 7 -2.98 20.90 -6.37
CA ARG A 7 -1.84 20.04 -6.03
C ARG A 7 -2.23 18.56 -5.92
N ALA A 8 -3.37 18.26 -5.29
CA ALA A 8 -3.86 16.88 -5.17
C ALA A 8 -4.25 16.28 -6.52
N TYR A 9 -4.90 17.05 -7.41
CA TYR A 9 -5.20 16.62 -8.76
C TYR A 9 -3.93 16.38 -9.59
N LYS A 10 -2.93 17.26 -9.46
CA LYS A 10 -1.63 17.11 -10.13
C LYS A 10 -0.91 15.86 -9.66
N LEU A 11 -0.82 15.64 -8.35
CA LEU A 11 -0.21 14.44 -7.77
C LEU A 11 -0.92 13.15 -8.22
N ARG A 12 -2.26 13.16 -8.25
CA ARG A 12 -3.05 12.03 -8.74
C ARG A 12 -2.77 11.73 -10.22
N ARG A 13 -2.71 12.77 -11.06
CA ARG A 13 -2.37 12.59 -12.48
C ARG A 13 -0.98 11.98 -12.63
N TRP A 14 -0.02 12.42 -11.82
CA TRP A 14 1.31 11.83 -11.76
C TRP A 14 1.27 10.33 -11.43
N PHE A 15 0.60 9.91 -10.35
CA PHE A 15 0.53 8.48 -10.01
C PHE A 15 -0.12 7.61 -11.09
N LEU A 16 -1.16 8.12 -11.77
CA LEU A 16 -1.77 7.39 -12.89
C LEU A 16 -0.80 7.23 -14.06
N VAL A 17 -0.15 8.32 -14.46
CA VAL A 17 0.78 8.33 -15.59
C VAL A 17 1.96 7.42 -15.27
N THR A 18 2.55 7.53 -14.07
CA THR A 18 3.64 6.66 -13.64
C THR A 18 3.23 5.19 -13.62
N SER A 19 2.04 4.86 -13.09
CA SER A 19 1.51 3.49 -13.11
C SER A 19 1.36 2.96 -14.54
N ILE A 20 0.75 3.72 -15.45
CA ILE A 20 0.58 3.31 -16.85
C ILE A 20 1.93 3.11 -17.53
N VAL A 21 2.88 4.03 -17.35
CA VAL A 21 4.23 3.94 -17.94
C VAL A 21 4.96 2.70 -17.44
N LEU A 22 4.93 2.43 -16.13
CA LEU A 22 5.55 1.23 -15.57
C LEU A 22 4.87 -0.05 -16.04
N CYS A 23 3.54 -0.05 -16.19
CA CYS A 23 2.78 -1.17 -16.74
C CYS A 23 3.19 -1.47 -18.19
N ILE A 24 3.28 -0.43 -19.02
CA ILE A 24 3.70 -0.55 -20.42
C ILE A 24 5.15 -1.03 -20.48
N ALA A 25 6.05 -0.48 -19.67
CA ALA A 25 7.44 -0.91 -19.59
C ALA A 25 7.53 -2.40 -19.20
N ALA A 26 6.76 -2.84 -18.20
CA ALA A 26 6.69 -4.24 -17.79
C ALA A 26 6.24 -5.15 -18.94
N ILE A 27 5.18 -4.77 -19.66
CA ILE A 27 4.66 -5.52 -20.82
C ILE A 27 5.70 -5.59 -21.94
N ILE A 28 6.36 -4.46 -22.27
CA ILE A 28 7.41 -4.43 -23.30
C ILE A 28 8.56 -5.35 -22.90
N THR A 29 9.02 -5.30 -21.65
CA THR A 29 10.08 -6.19 -21.17
C THR A 29 9.66 -7.66 -21.19
N MET A 30 8.38 -7.98 -20.92
CA MET A 30 7.87 -9.36 -21.06
C MET A 30 7.79 -9.82 -22.53
N LEU A 31 7.53 -8.91 -23.47
CA LEU A 31 7.43 -9.23 -24.90
C LEU A 31 8.80 -9.28 -25.60
N LEU A 32 9.83 -8.63 -25.06
CA LEU A 32 11.15 -8.57 -25.68
C LEU A 32 11.77 -9.95 -25.94
N PRO A 33 11.76 -10.92 -24.99
CA PRO A 33 12.27 -12.27 -25.24
C PRO A 33 11.56 -12.97 -26.42
N ILE A 34 10.23 -12.80 -26.52
CA ILE A 34 9.40 -13.37 -27.60
C ILE A 34 9.82 -12.83 -28.96
N LEU A 35 10.13 -11.53 -29.03
CA LEU A 35 10.52 -10.87 -30.28
C LEU A 35 11.95 -11.19 -30.70
N THR A 36 12.82 -11.57 -29.77
CA THR A 36 14.23 -11.86 -30.06
C THR A 36 14.53 -13.35 -30.29
N SER A 37 13.66 -14.27 -29.84
CA SER A 37 13.86 -15.72 -30.01
C SER A 37 13.22 -16.25 -31.30
N PHE A 38 13.68 -15.80 -32.48
CA PHE A 38 13.12 -16.29 -33.75
C PHE A 38 13.60 -17.69 -34.16
N ASP A 39 14.71 -18.18 -33.61
CA ASP A 39 15.37 -19.40 -34.11
C ASP A 39 15.12 -20.67 -33.29
N ASN A 40 14.47 -20.59 -32.11
CA ASN A 40 14.13 -21.77 -31.31
C ASN A 40 12.68 -21.65 -30.76
N PRO A 41 11.85 -22.70 -30.86
CA PRO A 41 10.44 -22.63 -30.52
C PRO A 41 10.20 -22.33 -29.02
N PRO A 42 9.10 -21.63 -28.70
CA PRO A 42 8.91 -20.88 -27.46
C PRO A 42 8.39 -21.73 -26.30
N ILE A 43 9.07 -22.83 -25.94
CA ILE A 43 8.67 -23.61 -24.75
C ILE A 43 9.03 -22.84 -23.46
N VAL A 44 10.04 -21.97 -23.51
CA VAL A 44 10.54 -21.21 -22.34
C VAL A 44 9.72 -19.94 -22.05
N ILE A 45 8.78 -19.56 -22.91
CA ILE A 45 8.10 -18.26 -22.86
C ILE A 45 7.00 -18.18 -21.80
N LEU A 46 6.58 -19.31 -21.23
CA LEU A 46 5.70 -19.33 -20.05
C LEU A 46 6.48 -19.33 -18.73
N GLU A 47 7.80 -19.52 -18.73
CA GLU A 47 8.63 -19.45 -17.52
C GLU A 47 9.00 -18.04 -16.98
N PRO A 48 8.92 -16.90 -17.72
CA PRO A 48 9.25 -15.60 -17.13
C PRO A 48 8.19 -15.11 -16.13
N ILE A 49 7.03 -15.77 -16.07
CA ILE A 49 6.04 -15.56 -14.99
C ILE A 49 6.49 -16.26 -13.69
N PHE A 50 7.47 -17.17 -13.76
CA PHE A 50 7.73 -18.20 -12.76
C PHE A 50 9.21 -18.36 -12.38
N SER A 51 10.04 -17.34 -12.58
CA SER A 51 11.47 -17.39 -12.24
C SER A 51 11.83 -16.47 -11.08
N ILE A 52 11.33 -16.75 -9.86
CA ILE A 52 12.01 -16.27 -8.63
C ILE A 52 13.09 -17.27 -8.18
N VAL A 53 13.00 -18.53 -8.65
CA VAL A 53 13.81 -19.67 -8.20
C VAL A 53 15.16 -19.81 -8.92
N TYR A 54 15.38 -19.23 -10.11
CA TYR A 54 16.63 -19.41 -10.89
C TYR A 54 17.86 -18.60 -10.43
N LEU A 55 17.80 -17.98 -9.24
CA LEU A 55 18.97 -17.26 -8.71
C LEU A 55 20.11 -18.18 -8.25
N THR A 56 19.85 -19.47 -8.06
CA THR A 56 20.86 -20.49 -7.75
C THR A 56 21.64 -20.92 -9.00
N ASP A 57 20.98 -21.08 -10.15
CA ASP A 57 21.65 -21.38 -11.43
C ASP A 57 22.43 -20.17 -11.99
N MET A 58 22.03 -18.94 -11.64
CA MET A 58 22.76 -17.70 -12.01
C MET A 58 24.20 -17.66 -11.48
N LEU A 59 24.50 -18.28 -10.33
CA LEU A 59 25.86 -18.25 -9.78
C LEU A 59 26.78 -19.31 -10.40
N ILE A 60 26.21 -20.42 -10.88
CA ILE A 60 26.94 -21.47 -11.61
C ILE A 60 27.12 -21.05 -13.09
N ALA A 61 26.12 -20.38 -13.69
CA ALA A 61 26.16 -19.93 -15.09
C ALA A 61 27.02 -18.68 -15.34
N LYS A 62 27.46 -17.98 -14.29
CA LYS A 62 28.38 -16.81 -14.39
C LYS A 62 29.71 -17.16 -15.08
N GLN A 63 30.05 -18.44 -15.18
CA GLN A 63 31.27 -18.92 -15.84
C GLN A 63 31.12 -19.16 -17.36
N SER A 64 29.91 -19.06 -17.91
CA SER A 64 29.60 -19.44 -19.31
C SER A 64 29.57 -18.25 -20.30
N GLY A 65 29.45 -17.00 -19.84
CA GLY A 65 29.46 -15.82 -20.73
C GLY A 65 28.34 -15.80 -21.79
N SER A 66 27.29 -16.60 -21.61
CA SER A 66 26.25 -16.82 -22.62
C SER A 66 25.12 -15.81 -22.53
N ILE A 67 24.54 -15.52 -23.71
CA ILE A 67 23.44 -14.56 -23.96
C ILE A 67 22.18 -14.87 -23.11
N LEU A 68 22.03 -16.10 -22.61
CA LEU A 68 20.93 -16.52 -21.74
C LEU A 68 20.78 -15.67 -20.47
N PHE A 69 21.90 -15.17 -19.91
CA PHE A 69 21.91 -14.40 -18.67
C PHE A 69 21.11 -13.09 -18.74
N HIS A 70 20.97 -12.52 -19.95
CA HIS A 70 20.28 -11.25 -20.13
C HIS A 70 18.75 -11.41 -20.07
N PHE A 71 18.22 -12.56 -20.47
CA PHE A 71 16.77 -12.80 -20.52
C PHE A 71 16.12 -12.96 -19.14
N GLU A 72 16.81 -13.62 -18.21
CA GLU A 72 16.31 -13.76 -16.83
C GLU A 72 16.19 -12.40 -16.13
N TYR A 73 17.22 -11.56 -16.26
CA TYR A 73 17.22 -10.21 -15.66
C TYR A 73 16.06 -9.35 -16.20
N ILE A 74 15.75 -9.48 -17.49
CA ILE A 74 14.60 -8.81 -18.12
C ILE A 74 13.27 -9.31 -17.50
N GLY A 75 13.16 -10.61 -17.22
CA GLY A 75 12.02 -11.20 -16.51
C GLY A 75 11.81 -10.59 -15.12
N TYR A 76 12.85 -10.58 -14.28
CA TYR A 76 12.80 -9.97 -12.94
C TYR A 76 12.44 -8.48 -12.98
N LEU A 77 13.06 -7.74 -13.90
CA LEU A 77 12.78 -6.32 -14.09
C LEU A 77 11.30 -6.11 -14.45
N SER A 78 10.74 -6.94 -15.34
CA SER A 78 9.34 -6.85 -15.73
C SER A 78 8.39 -7.07 -14.55
N TYR A 79 8.67 -8.05 -13.69
CA TYR A 79 7.87 -8.35 -12.51
C TYR A 79 7.93 -7.22 -11.48
N PHE A 80 9.13 -6.71 -11.22
CA PHE A 80 9.34 -5.55 -10.36
C PHE A 80 8.55 -4.33 -10.88
N LEU A 81 8.65 -4.02 -12.17
CA LEU A 81 7.90 -2.93 -12.80
C LEU A 81 6.38 -3.13 -12.68
N LEU A 82 5.90 -4.36 -12.80
CA LEU A 82 4.48 -4.70 -12.67
C LEU A 82 3.99 -4.49 -11.22
N ILE A 83 4.74 -4.95 -10.21
CA ILE A 83 4.42 -4.70 -8.80
C ILE A 83 4.35 -3.19 -8.52
N TRP A 84 5.35 -2.42 -8.98
CA TRP A 84 5.36 -0.97 -8.79
C TRP A 84 4.22 -0.28 -9.55
N SER A 85 3.89 -0.76 -10.74
CA SER A 85 2.71 -0.29 -11.49
C SER A 85 1.42 -0.49 -10.69
N LEU A 86 1.20 -1.68 -10.14
CA LEU A 86 0.04 -1.99 -9.29
C LEU A 86 0.05 -1.15 -8.00
N PHE A 87 1.22 -0.92 -7.42
CA PHE A 87 1.40 -0.06 -6.26
C PHE A 87 0.93 1.37 -6.56
N PHE A 88 1.43 2.01 -7.62
CA PHE A 88 1.02 3.37 -8.00
C PHE A 88 -0.45 3.42 -8.43
N PHE A 89 -0.95 2.36 -9.07
CA PHE A 89 -2.36 2.23 -9.43
C PHE A 89 -3.26 2.23 -8.18
N SER A 90 -2.87 1.47 -7.14
CA SER A 90 -3.59 1.43 -5.86
C SER A 90 -3.63 2.80 -5.18
N MET A 91 -2.49 3.52 -5.17
CA MET A 91 -2.38 4.89 -4.66
C MET A 91 -3.28 5.85 -5.43
N TRP A 92 -3.29 5.77 -6.77
CA TRP A 92 -4.18 6.56 -7.61
C TRP A 92 -5.66 6.29 -7.30
N HIS A 93 -6.02 5.01 -7.14
CA HIS A 93 -7.40 4.62 -6.86
C HIS A 93 -7.87 5.11 -5.49
N TYR A 94 -6.96 5.11 -4.52
CA TYR A 94 -7.17 5.60 -3.17
C TYR A 94 -7.33 7.12 -3.12
N LEU A 95 -6.47 7.86 -3.82
CA LEU A 95 -6.44 9.33 -3.83
C LEU A 95 -7.53 9.97 -4.71
N ARG A 96 -8.52 9.23 -5.23
CA ARG A 96 -9.58 9.80 -6.07
C ARG A 96 -10.40 10.82 -5.27
N PRO A 97 -10.25 12.14 -5.50
CA PRO A 97 -11.10 13.11 -4.83
C PRO A 97 -12.51 12.89 -5.35
N ARG A 98 -13.45 12.58 -4.44
CA ARG A 98 -14.87 12.65 -4.78
C ARG A 98 -15.16 14.12 -5.13
N LYS A 99 -15.92 14.35 -6.20
CA LYS A 99 -16.52 15.68 -6.50
C LYS A 99 -17.23 16.28 -5.28
N ASP A 100 -17.57 15.42 -4.32
CA ASP A 100 -18.23 15.72 -3.07
C ASP A 100 -17.33 15.72 -1.81
N TRP A 101 -16.05 16.11 -1.88
CA TRP A 101 -15.28 16.32 -0.63
C TRP A 101 -15.87 17.44 0.26
N VAL A 102 -16.77 18.24 -0.30
CA VAL A 102 -17.65 19.19 0.41
C VAL A 102 -19.08 18.62 0.54
N LYS A 103 -19.27 17.29 0.55
CA LYS A 103 -20.53 16.76 1.07
C LYS A 103 -20.56 17.09 2.55
N LYS A 104 -21.54 17.91 2.96
CA LYS A 104 -22.02 17.98 4.34
C LYS A 104 -21.94 16.56 4.90
N MET A 105 -21.33 16.40 6.08
CA MET A 105 -21.28 15.13 6.81
C MET A 105 -22.73 14.73 7.11
N THR A 106 -23.42 14.19 6.11
CA THR A 106 -24.75 13.65 6.24
C THR A 106 -24.62 12.44 7.15
N SER A 107 -25.51 12.35 8.13
CA SER A 107 -25.54 11.35 9.22
C SER A 107 -25.45 9.88 8.76
N ASN A 108 -25.61 9.59 7.47
CA ASN A 108 -25.41 8.27 6.89
C ASN A 108 -24.16 8.24 5.97
N PRO A 109 -22.98 7.90 6.52
CA PRO A 109 -21.79 7.78 5.72
C PRO A 109 -21.85 6.49 4.89
N LYS A 110 -21.63 6.58 3.56
CA LYS A 110 -21.63 5.41 2.67
C LYS A 110 -20.40 4.52 2.94
N PRO A 111 -20.52 3.18 2.88
CA PRO A 111 -19.41 2.27 3.19
C PRO A 111 -18.23 2.48 2.24
N MET A 112 -17.02 2.59 2.81
CA MET A 112 -15.77 2.72 2.06
C MET A 112 -15.28 1.35 1.57
N LYS A 113 -16.04 0.71 0.67
CA LYS A 113 -15.70 -0.61 0.09
C LYS A 113 -14.26 -0.68 -0.43
N ARG A 114 -13.74 0.43 -0.96
CA ARG A 114 -12.37 0.54 -1.50
C ARG A 114 -11.29 0.46 -0.41
N ALA A 115 -11.52 1.11 0.73
CA ALA A 115 -10.55 1.09 1.82
C ALA A 115 -10.43 -0.33 2.42
N ILE A 116 -11.57 -1.03 2.55
CA ILE A 116 -11.62 -2.42 3.00
C ILE A 116 -10.81 -3.32 2.07
N LEU A 117 -11.03 -3.22 0.76
CA LEU A 117 -10.34 -4.05 -0.24
C LEU A 117 -8.82 -3.82 -0.27
N ILE A 118 -8.39 -2.57 -0.09
CA ILE A 118 -6.97 -2.22 -0.06
C ILE A 118 -6.34 -2.68 1.27
N ALA A 119 -6.99 -2.46 2.40
CA ALA A 119 -6.51 -2.94 3.70
C ALA A 119 -6.38 -4.47 3.71
N SER A 120 -7.35 -5.20 3.15
CA SER A 120 -7.30 -6.66 3.08
C SER A 120 -6.17 -7.16 2.18
N PHE A 121 -5.86 -6.46 1.09
CA PHE A 121 -4.75 -6.80 0.22
C PHE A 121 -3.41 -6.74 0.97
N PHE A 122 -3.17 -5.66 1.72
CA PHE A 122 -1.93 -5.55 2.51
C PHE A 122 -1.87 -6.55 3.66
N SER A 123 -2.99 -6.82 4.34
CA SER A 123 -3.04 -7.88 5.36
C SER A 123 -2.76 -9.27 4.79
N ALA A 124 -3.20 -9.56 3.57
CA ALA A 124 -2.86 -10.80 2.88
C ALA A 124 -1.36 -10.87 2.53
N MET A 125 -0.76 -9.78 2.05
CA MET A 125 0.68 -9.74 1.81
C MET A 125 1.49 -10.00 3.08
N LEU A 126 1.13 -9.39 4.22
CA LEU A 126 1.77 -9.66 5.51
C LEU A 126 1.59 -11.11 5.95
N SER A 127 0.39 -11.67 5.76
CA SER A 127 0.12 -13.09 6.11
C SER A 127 1.02 -14.04 5.31
N ILE A 128 1.25 -13.74 4.02
CA ILE A 128 2.21 -14.46 3.20
C ILE A 128 3.63 -14.28 3.75
N GLY A 129 4.06 -13.06 4.02
CA GLY A 129 5.41 -12.82 4.55
C GLY A 129 5.69 -13.62 5.82
N ILE A 130 4.73 -13.70 6.74
CA ILE A 130 4.81 -14.56 7.94
C ILE A 130 4.94 -16.04 7.58
N ILE A 131 4.17 -16.54 6.61
CA ILE A 131 4.26 -17.94 6.17
C ILE A 131 5.66 -18.24 5.64
N PHE A 132 6.20 -17.39 4.77
CA PHE A 132 7.57 -17.53 4.26
C PHE A 132 8.61 -17.53 5.38
N LEU A 133 8.45 -16.64 6.35
CA LEU A 133 9.32 -16.59 7.52
C LEU A 133 9.24 -17.86 8.36
N LEU A 134 8.04 -18.43 8.54
CA LEU A 134 7.86 -19.69 9.28
C LEU A 134 8.45 -20.90 8.56
N ILE A 135 8.32 -20.96 7.22
CA ILE A 135 8.93 -22.02 6.42
C ILE A 135 10.46 -21.94 6.52
N GLU A 136 11.04 -20.74 6.47
CA GLU A 136 12.49 -20.55 6.69
C GLU A 136 12.90 -20.92 8.11
N LEU A 137 12.15 -20.52 9.13
CA LEU A 137 12.47 -20.79 10.54
C LEU A 137 12.48 -22.29 10.87
N THR A 138 11.64 -23.07 10.19
CA THR A 138 11.52 -24.51 10.42
C THR A 138 12.52 -25.34 9.63
N ASN A 139 13.37 -24.71 8.81
CA ASN A 139 14.24 -25.37 7.82
C ASN A 139 13.49 -26.37 6.93
N LEU A 140 12.16 -26.24 6.80
CA LEU A 140 11.35 -27.09 5.90
C LEU A 140 11.70 -26.87 4.42
N LEU A 141 12.49 -25.85 4.13
CA LEU A 141 13.07 -25.54 2.83
C LEU A 141 14.29 -26.42 2.48
N GLU A 142 14.94 -27.04 3.46
CA GLU A 142 16.09 -27.93 3.23
C GLU A 142 15.68 -29.35 2.83
N SER A 143 14.44 -29.77 3.09
CA SER A 143 13.96 -31.00 2.46
C SER A 143 13.74 -30.74 0.98
N GLU A 144 14.48 -31.46 0.14
CA GLU A 144 14.38 -31.51 -1.33
C GLU A 144 12.97 -31.94 -1.77
N ILE A 145 11.99 -31.06 -1.56
CA ILE A 145 10.68 -31.23 -2.13
C ILE A 145 10.83 -30.75 -3.57
N ASP A 146 11.04 -31.72 -4.47
CA ASP A 146 10.97 -31.58 -5.93
C ASP A 146 9.51 -31.29 -6.37
N LEU A 147 8.89 -30.29 -5.74
CA LEU A 147 7.60 -29.78 -6.17
C LEU A 147 7.85 -29.04 -7.48
N THR A 148 7.22 -29.52 -8.55
CA THR A 148 7.24 -28.83 -9.84
C THR A 148 6.90 -27.35 -9.62
N GLN A 149 7.70 -26.44 -10.16
CA GLN A 149 7.58 -25.00 -9.94
C GLN A 149 6.14 -24.48 -10.11
N LEU A 150 5.40 -25.02 -11.10
CA LEU A 150 3.99 -24.72 -11.33
C LEU A 150 3.11 -24.92 -10.08
N ILE A 151 3.33 -26.01 -9.35
CA ILE A 151 2.59 -26.35 -8.12
C ILE A 151 2.90 -25.31 -7.05
N TYR A 152 4.18 -24.98 -6.83
CA TYR A 152 4.60 -23.97 -5.86
C TYR A 152 3.91 -22.62 -6.08
N TYR A 153 3.88 -22.13 -7.33
CA TYR A 153 3.22 -20.87 -7.66
C TYR A 153 1.71 -20.94 -7.53
N SER A 154 1.09 -22.07 -7.87
CA SER A 154 -0.34 -22.28 -7.68
C SER A 154 -0.72 -22.24 -6.20
N ILE A 155 0.12 -22.80 -5.32
CA ILE A 155 -0.04 -22.76 -3.87
C ILE A 155 0.14 -21.33 -3.37
N PHE A 156 1.19 -20.64 -3.82
CA PHE A 156 1.43 -19.24 -3.47
C PHE A 156 0.24 -18.35 -3.83
N PHE A 157 -0.19 -18.38 -5.10
CA PHE A 157 -1.29 -17.55 -5.58
C PHE A 157 -2.64 -17.94 -4.96
N GLY A 158 -2.89 -19.23 -4.79
CA GLY A 158 -4.06 -19.75 -4.10
C GLY A 158 -4.11 -19.28 -2.64
N SER A 159 -3.00 -19.36 -1.92
CA SER A 159 -2.89 -18.86 -0.55
C SER A 159 -3.11 -17.35 -0.48
N PHE A 160 -2.58 -16.58 -1.44
CA PHE A 160 -2.79 -15.14 -1.50
C PHE A 160 -4.26 -14.77 -1.64
N ILE A 161 -4.95 -15.36 -2.62
CA ILE A 161 -6.38 -15.12 -2.84
C ILE A 161 -7.18 -15.53 -1.60
N PHE A 162 -6.82 -16.66 -1.00
CA PHE A 162 -7.48 -17.17 0.20
C PHE A 162 -7.36 -16.19 1.39
N PHE A 163 -6.14 -15.77 1.74
CA PHE A 163 -5.93 -14.79 2.81
C PHE A 163 -6.56 -13.44 2.49
N TRP A 164 -6.51 -13.01 1.23
CA TRP A 164 -7.17 -11.78 0.81
C TRP A 164 -8.69 -11.82 1.01
N GLY A 165 -9.32 -12.95 0.68
CA GLY A 165 -10.74 -13.20 0.94
C GLY A 165 -11.06 -13.19 2.44
N ILE A 166 -10.26 -13.87 3.26
CA ILE A 166 -10.42 -13.89 4.73
C ILE A 166 -10.37 -12.47 5.30
N TRP A 167 -9.30 -11.71 4.99
CA TRP A 167 -9.14 -10.36 5.52
C TRP A 167 -10.21 -9.40 5.00
N ALA A 168 -10.64 -9.55 3.74
CA ALA A 168 -11.74 -8.76 3.18
C ALA A 168 -13.03 -9.01 3.95
N PHE A 169 -13.32 -10.26 4.29
CA PHE A 169 -14.49 -10.63 5.09
C PHE A 169 -14.41 -10.11 6.54
N VAL A 170 -13.25 -10.26 7.19
CA VAL A 170 -13.00 -9.75 8.55
C VAL A 170 -13.21 -8.24 8.61
N PHE A 171 -12.58 -7.49 7.70
CA PHE A 171 -12.73 -6.03 7.67
C PHE A 171 -14.13 -5.59 7.26
N TYR A 172 -14.82 -6.36 6.41
CA TYR A 172 -16.23 -6.10 6.08
C TYR A 172 -17.13 -6.21 7.32
N LYS A 173 -16.99 -7.29 8.10
CA LYS A 173 -17.74 -7.48 9.36
C LYS A 173 -17.36 -6.45 10.42
N TYR A 174 -16.10 -6.04 10.47
CA TYR A 174 -15.64 -5.02 11.42
C TYR A 174 -16.22 -3.64 11.11
N HIS A 175 -16.32 -3.30 9.81
CA HIS A 175 -16.85 -2.03 9.35
C HIS A 175 -18.34 -1.84 9.69
N THR A 176 -19.15 -2.89 9.83
CA THR A 176 -20.59 -2.74 10.09
C THR A 176 -20.92 -2.34 11.54
N LYS A 177 -19.96 -2.37 12.48
CA LYS A 177 -20.23 -2.23 13.92
C LYS A 177 -19.95 -0.83 14.54
N GLY A 178 -19.55 0.19 13.79
CA GLY A 178 -19.23 1.48 14.42
C GLY A 178 -18.93 2.66 13.49
N ASP A 179 -18.48 3.79 14.06
CA ASP A 179 -18.10 4.99 13.31
C ASP A 179 -16.93 4.68 12.36
N GLN A 180 -17.11 5.03 11.08
CA GLN A 180 -16.21 4.66 9.99
C GLN A 180 -14.78 5.17 10.22
N TYR A 181 -14.63 6.38 10.76
CA TYR A 181 -13.32 6.96 11.02
C TYR A 181 -12.58 6.23 12.14
N SER A 182 -13.32 5.83 13.19
CA SER A 182 -12.76 5.03 14.29
C SER A 182 -12.32 3.66 13.77
N GLN A 183 -13.16 2.99 12.98
CA GLN A 183 -12.80 1.68 12.42
C GLN A 183 -11.62 1.75 11.46
N LEU A 184 -11.58 2.75 10.58
CA LEU A 184 -10.45 2.94 9.67
C LEU A 184 -9.15 3.26 10.43
N SER A 185 -9.23 4.06 11.49
CA SER A 185 -8.09 4.33 12.37
C SER A 185 -7.62 3.07 13.09
N LYS A 186 -8.51 2.15 13.47
CA LYS A 186 -8.13 0.88 14.09
C LYS A 186 -7.52 -0.09 13.09
N MET A 187 -8.09 -0.20 11.88
CA MET A 187 -7.54 -1.02 10.80
C MET A 187 -6.12 -0.57 10.43
N THR A 188 -5.91 0.73 10.20
CA THR A 188 -4.58 1.28 9.88
C THR A 188 -3.57 1.10 11.00
N ARG A 189 -3.96 1.30 12.26
CA ARG A 189 -3.11 0.99 13.42
C ARG A 189 -2.77 -0.49 13.51
N GLY A 190 -3.73 -1.38 13.23
CA GLY A 190 -3.52 -2.82 13.20
C GLY A 190 -2.54 -3.25 12.12
N LEU A 191 -2.70 -2.75 10.88
CA LEU A 191 -1.75 -3.01 9.80
C LEU A 191 -0.35 -2.48 10.12
N PHE A 192 -0.26 -1.27 10.68
CA PHE A 192 1.02 -0.69 11.08
C PHE A 192 1.71 -1.50 12.18
N ALA A 193 0.97 -1.86 13.23
CA ALA A 193 1.50 -2.70 14.31
C ALA A 193 1.91 -4.08 13.79
N GLY A 194 1.08 -4.71 12.96
CA GLY A 194 1.38 -6.03 12.37
C GLY A 194 2.64 -6.00 11.51
N SER A 195 2.76 -5.03 10.61
CA SER A 195 3.95 -4.88 9.76
C SER A 195 5.21 -4.51 10.53
N ALA A 196 5.11 -3.69 11.59
CA ALA A 196 6.25 -3.40 12.46
C ALA A 196 6.72 -4.65 13.22
N THR A 197 5.79 -5.44 13.77
CA THR A 197 6.11 -6.70 14.43
C THR A 197 6.74 -7.69 13.46
N GLU A 198 6.16 -7.85 12.26
CA GLU A 198 6.70 -8.73 11.23
C GLU A 198 8.12 -8.31 10.86
N ALA A 199 8.37 -7.04 10.55
CA ALA A 199 9.72 -6.54 10.23
C ALA A 199 10.76 -6.86 11.33
N VAL A 200 10.41 -6.71 12.61
CA VAL A 200 11.32 -7.03 13.73
C VAL A 200 11.64 -8.53 13.78
N VAL A 201 10.63 -9.38 13.59
CA VAL A 201 10.83 -10.84 13.55
C VAL A 201 11.68 -11.21 12.33
N SER A 202 11.40 -10.65 11.15
CA SER A 202 12.16 -10.92 9.92
C SER A 202 13.63 -10.53 10.04
N ILE A 203 13.93 -9.38 10.64
CA ILE A 203 15.31 -8.96 10.92
C ILE A 203 16.01 -9.95 11.85
N SER A 204 15.30 -10.42 12.88
CA SER A 204 15.87 -11.36 13.86
C SER A 204 16.18 -12.71 13.24
N VAL A 205 15.27 -13.25 12.42
CA VAL A 205 15.49 -14.50 11.65
C VAL A 205 16.64 -14.33 10.67
N PHE A 206 16.69 -13.20 9.96
CA PHE A 206 17.77 -12.88 9.02
C PHE A 206 19.14 -12.83 9.71
N ALA A 207 19.21 -12.23 10.90
CA ALA A 207 20.44 -12.13 11.69
C ALA A 207 20.91 -13.46 12.30
N ASN A 208 19.98 -14.41 12.56
CA ASN A 208 20.32 -15.71 13.14
C ASN A 208 21.07 -16.63 12.17
N ASN A 209 20.84 -16.48 10.86
CA ASN A 209 21.45 -17.31 9.83
C ASN A 209 22.34 -16.49 8.87
N PRO A 210 23.44 -15.87 9.35
CA PRO A 210 24.29 -15.03 8.50
C PRO A 210 25.14 -15.85 7.53
N HIS A 211 25.37 -17.14 7.82
CA HIS A 211 26.31 -17.99 7.08
C HIS A 211 25.73 -18.77 5.90
N ASN A 212 24.40 -18.83 5.73
CA ASN A 212 23.82 -19.42 4.52
C ASN A 212 24.14 -18.52 3.33
N GLN A 213 25.12 -18.91 2.51
CA GLN A 213 25.58 -18.15 1.33
C GLN A 213 24.57 -18.14 0.17
N GLU A 214 23.36 -18.66 0.40
CA GLU A 214 22.29 -18.59 -0.58
C GLU A 214 21.89 -17.16 -0.87
N CYS A 215 21.51 -16.92 -2.12
CA CYS A 215 21.17 -15.60 -2.60
C CYS A 215 20.01 -15.00 -1.77
N TYR A 216 20.16 -13.74 -1.36
CA TYR A 216 19.20 -13.02 -0.49
C TYR A 216 17.76 -13.07 -0.98
N CYS A 217 17.55 -13.24 -2.29
CA CYS A 217 16.24 -13.31 -2.92
C CYS A 217 15.46 -14.59 -2.61
N TYR A 218 16.13 -15.68 -2.24
CA TYR A 218 15.48 -16.94 -1.88
C TYR A 218 15.03 -16.97 -0.42
N ARG A 219 15.57 -16.07 0.41
CA ARG A 219 15.23 -16.00 1.82
C ARG A 219 13.84 -15.41 2.03
N GLY A 220 12.95 -16.19 2.64
CA GLY A 220 11.62 -15.76 3.06
C GLY A 220 11.65 -14.58 4.04
N SER A 221 12.66 -14.52 4.90
CA SER A 221 12.93 -13.44 5.86
C SER A 221 13.17 -12.11 5.15
N TYR A 222 13.94 -12.11 4.05
CA TYR A 222 14.16 -10.90 3.26
C TYR A 222 12.89 -10.44 2.53
N LEU A 223 12.15 -11.37 1.92
CA LEU A 223 10.87 -11.06 1.27
C LEU A 223 9.85 -10.47 2.26
N SER A 224 9.70 -11.11 3.43
CA SER A 224 8.83 -10.65 4.52
C SER A 224 9.23 -9.25 5.00
N LEU A 225 10.53 -8.95 5.08
CA LEU A 225 11.04 -7.61 5.44
C LEU A 225 10.64 -6.56 4.39
N ILE A 226 10.82 -6.85 3.09
CA ILE A 226 10.41 -5.93 2.01
C ILE A 226 8.91 -5.67 2.05
N ILE A 227 8.09 -6.73 2.22
CA ILE A 227 6.63 -6.61 2.30
C ILE A 227 6.25 -5.73 3.48
N SER A 228 6.81 -6.00 4.66
CA SER A 228 6.55 -5.25 5.89
C SER A 228 6.91 -3.77 5.74
N MET A 229 8.10 -3.46 5.21
CA MET A 229 8.52 -2.07 4.96
C MET A 229 7.62 -1.36 3.95
N THR A 230 7.19 -2.06 2.90
CA THR A 230 6.26 -1.51 1.90
C THR A 230 4.91 -1.18 2.53
N VAL A 231 4.39 -2.06 3.40
CA VAL A 231 3.13 -1.82 4.13
C VAL A 231 3.26 -0.67 5.12
N ILE A 232 4.39 -0.56 5.83
CA ILE A 232 4.69 0.56 6.74
C ILE A 232 4.69 1.88 5.97
N LEU A 233 5.46 1.96 4.88
CA LEU A 233 5.54 3.13 4.02
C LEU A 233 4.16 3.53 3.48
N TRP A 234 3.37 2.53 3.08
CA TRP A 234 2.01 2.74 2.61
C TRP A 234 1.07 3.16 3.73
N CYS A 235 1.22 2.67 4.96
CA CYS A 235 0.44 3.12 6.10
C CYS A 235 0.78 4.57 6.47
N PHE A 236 2.04 4.99 6.34
CA PHE A 236 2.44 6.36 6.63
C PHE A 236 1.86 7.38 5.67
N GLY A 237 1.83 7.13 4.36
CA GLY A 237 1.35 8.11 3.37
C GLY A 237 -0.13 8.52 3.58
N PRO A 238 -1.10 7.68 3.23
CA PRO A 238 -2.51 7.89 3.54
C PRO A 238 -2.84 8.01 5.03
N GLY A 239 -2.10 7.33 5.93
CA GLY A 239 -2.33 7.43 7.38
C GLY A 239 -2.06 8.82 7.94
N LEU A 240 -1.02 9.52 7.44
CA LEU A 240 -0.76 10.92 7.77
C LEU A 240 -1.91 11.82 7.34
N VAL A 241 -2.48 11.58 6.15
CA VAL A 241 -3.65 12.33 5.67
C VAL A 241 -4.84 12.11 6.61
N PHE A 242 -5.08 10.89 7.07
CA PHE A 242 -6.15 10.64 8.03
C PHE A 242 -5.91 11.24 9.40
N LEU A 243 -4.68 11.21 9.91
CA LEU A 243 -4.32 11.89 11.16
C LEU A 243 -4.59 13.39 11.04
N TYR A 244 -4.17 14.01 9.93
CA TYR A 244 -4.46 15.41 9.64
C TYR A 244 -5.97 15.69 9.56
N MET A 245 -6.74 14.84 8.88
CA MET A 245 -8.20 15.00 8.80
C MET A 245 -8.89 14.80 10.14
N ARG A 246 -8.41 13.86 10.97
CA ARG A 246 -8.92 13.63 12.33
C ARG A 246 -8.66 14.84 13.21
N GLU A 247 -7.45 15.40 13.17
CA GLU A 247 -7.11 16.59 13.95
C GLU A 247 -7.91 17.80 13.48
N LYS A 248 -8.05 17.99 12.17
CA LYS A 248 -8.90 19.05 11.61
C LYS A 248 -10.38 18.88 12.01
N ARG A 249 -10.89 17.65 12.04
CA ARG A 249 -12.25 17.34 12.53
C ARG A 249 -12.38 17.62 14.02
N ARG A 250 -11.39 17.20 14.82
CA ARG A 250 -11.35 17.49 16.26
C ARG A 250 -11.35 18.99 16.51
N GLN A 251 -10.53 19.75 15.80
CA GLN A 251 -10.51 21.20 15.84
C GLN A 251 -11.86 21.80 15.45
N ALA A 252 -12.50 21.31 14.38
CA ALA A 252 -13.82 21.77 13.96
C ALA A 252 -14.96 21.41 14.94
N LEU A 253 -14.80 20.37 15.76
CA LEU A 253 -15.77 19.99 16.80
C LEU A 253 -15.54 20.71 18.12
N LEU A 254 -14.27 20.98 18.46
CA LEU A 254 -13.89 21.68 19.68
C LEU A 254 -14.05 23.19 19.55
N LEU A 255 -13.92 23.73 18.34
CA LEU A 255 -14.11 25.15 18.09
C LEU A 255 -15.55 25.36 17.62
N PRO A 256 -16.36 26.16 18.34
CA PRO A 256 -17.66 26.55 17.82
C PRO A 256 -17.44 27.19 16.45
N PRO A 257 -18.31 26.90 15.46
CA PRO A 257 -18.20 27.51 14.14
C PRO A 257 -18.27 29.03 14.27
N GLN A 258 -17.11 29.70 14.24
CA GLN A 258 -17.05 31.16 14.20
C GLN A 258 -17.20 31.58 12.73
N TYR A 259 -18.43 31.66 12.27
CA TYR A 259 -18.77 32.34 11.02
C TYR A 259 -19.24 33.75 11.36
N CYS A 260 -18.90 34.72 10.51
CA CYS A 260 -19.45 36.07 10.63
C CYS A 260 -20.97 36.01 10.48
N PRO A 261 -21.77 36.61 11.40
CA PRO A 261 -23.23 36.55 11.33
C PRO A 261 -23.81 37.29 10.12
N ASN A 262 -23.06 38.23 9.54
CA ASN A 262 -23.53 39.05 8.41
C ASN A 262 -23.20 38.40 7.05
N CYS A 263 -21.94 38.00 6.83
CA CYS A 263 -21.47 37.50 5.52
C CYS A 263 -21.08 36.01 5.49
N GLU A 264 -21.26 35.26 6.58
CA GLU A 264 -20.85 33.86 6.74
C GLU A 264 -19.34 33.57 6.54
N TYR A 265 -18.51 34.61 6.48
CA TYR A 265 -17.06 34.46 6.37
C TYR A 265 -16.50 33.70 7.58
N SER A 266 -15.62 32.73 7.34
CA SER A 266 -15.00 31.96 8.41
C SER A 266 -13.99 32.81 9.17
N LEU A 267 -14.24 33.02 10.47
CA LEU A 267 -13.40 33.83 11.35
C LEU A 267 -12.26 33.03 12.00
N PHE A 268 -11.95 31.85 11.44
CA PHE A 268 -10.96 30.94 11.99
C PHE A 268 -9.55 31.57 11.92
N ASN A 269 -8.86 31.69 13.06
CA ASN A 269 -7.53 32.32 13.21
C ASN A 269 -7.43 33.82 12.88
N ILE A 270 -8.54 34.57 12.93
CA ILE A 270 -8.50 36.02 12.71
C ILE A 270 -8.35 36.73 14.05
N ALA A 271 -7.24 37.45 14.22
CA ALA A 271 -7.00 38.26 15.41
C ALA A 271 -7.79 39.58 15.42
N SER A 272 -8.24 40.09 14.27
CA SER A 272 -8.98 41.35 14.18
C SER A 272 -10.36 41.28 14.82
N ASP A 273 -10.81 42.41 15.36
CA ASP A 273 -12.18 42.57 15.91
C ASP A 273 -13.20 42.92 14.83
N THR A 274 -12.76 43.04 13.58
CA THR A 274 -13.59 43.29 12.40
C THR A 274 -13.43 42.16 11.39
N CYS A 275 -14.53 41.82 10.71
CA CYS A 275 -14.52 40.87 9.61
C CYS A 275 -13.77 41.48 8.41
N PRO A 276 -12.80 40.78 7.80
CA PRO A 276 -12.02 41.32 6.68
C PRO A 276 -12.83 41.48 5.39
N GLU A 277 -13.93 40.73 5.21
CA GLU A 277 -14.75 40.82 4.00
C GLU A 277 -15.82 41.92 4.10
N CYS A 278 -16.55 42.01 5.22
CA CYS A 278 -17.68 42.94 5.35
C CYS A 278 -17.45 44.11 6.32
N GLY A 279 -16.32 44.14 7.03
CA GLY A 279 -16.02 45.19 8.02
C GLY A 279 -16.84 45.12 9.33
N GLU A 280 -17.78 44.19 9.44
CA GLU A 280 -18.64 44.03 10.62
C GLU A 280 -17.81 43.77 11.88
N LYS A 281 -18.11 44.44 12.99
CA LYS A 281 -17.47 44.18 14.27
C LYS A 281 -17.89 42.81 14.79
N ILE A 282 -16.93 41.92 14.97
CA ILE A 282 -17.14 40.59 15.51
C ILE A 282 -17.23 40.74 17.03
N ASN A 283 -18.41 40.50 17.59
CA ASN A 283 -18.56 40.47 19.03
C ASN A 283 -17.94 39.17 19.55
N LYS A 284 -16.64 39.20 19.91
CA LYS A 284 -15.89 38.06 20.48
C LYS A 284 -16.41 37.59 21.84
N LYS A 285 -17.55 38.11 22.33
CA LYS A 285 -18.36 37.50 23.39
C LYS A 285 -19.02 36.20 22.87
N GLY A 286 -18.21 35.26 22.41
CA GLY A 286 -18.64 33.88 22.24
C GLY A 286 -18.85 33.25 23.62
N PRO A 287 -19.74 32.26 23.74
CA PRO A 287 -20.06 31.59 25.00
C PRO A 287 -18.85 30.76 25.43
N PHE A 288 -17.89 31.38 26.13
CA PHE A 288 -17.09 30.62 27.07
C PHE A 288 -18.08 30.14 28.12
N HIS A 289 -18.41 28.85 28.04
CA HIS A 289 -19.09 28.11 29.09
C HIS A 289 -18.30 28.38 30.39
N ASN A 290 -18.78 29.32 31.20
CA ASN A 290 -18.43 29.43 32.62
C ASN A 290 -19.21 28.38 33.43
N GLY A 291 -19.44 27.20 32.85
CA GLY A 291 -20.07 26.08 33.54
C GLY A 291 -18.98 25.21 34.17
N PRO A 292 -19.13 24.76 35.42
CA PRO A 292 -18.14 23.90 36.06
C PRO A 292 -18.01 22.58 35.28
N LEU A 293 -16.76 22.17 35.08
CA LEU A 293 -16.34 20.87 34.53
C LEU A 293 -16.76 19.70 35.42
#